data_AF-X1H7J8-F1
#
_entry.id   AF-X1H7J8-F1
#
_cell.length_a   1.000
_cell.length_b   1.000
_cell.length_c   1.000
_cell.angle_alpha   90.00
_cell.angle_beta   90.00
_cell.angle_gamma   90.00
#
_symmetry.space_group_name_H-M   'P 1'
#
loop_
_entity.id
_entity.type
_entity.pdbx_description
1 polymer ?
#
loop_
_entity_poly.entity_id
_entity_poly.type
_entity_poly.pdbx_seq_one_letter_code
_entity_poly.pdbx_strand_id
1 'polypeptide(L)'
;MITDTIIMLGLGFLLGVEHAFEPDHIVAISSLISKEKNLKKTTILGAIWGVGHTTTLFLAGIIILTLKITIPETIALSLEFLVGLVIIFLGFYVIISIDEKHQPYRSFTHIKNMIQNSSLDKNVKNTSIEIFL
;
A
#
# COMPACT_ATOMS: atom_id res chain seq x y z
N MET A 1 -5.00 10.77 -40.45
CA MET A 1 -5.03 9.35 -40.05
C MET A 1 -3.94 9.01 -39.04
N ILE A 2 -2.64 9.02 -39.37
CA ILE A 2 -1.56 8.66 -38.41
C ILE A 2 -1.41 9.70 -37.29
N THR A 3 -1.51 10.98 -37.62
CA THR A 3 -1.48 12.09 -36.65
C THR A 3 -2.60 11.96 -35.62
N ASP A 4 -3.80 11.61 -36.05
CA ASP A 4 -4.98 11.50 -35.17
C ASP A 4 -4.84 10.33 -34.18
N THR A 5 -4.25 9.22 -34.62
CA THR A 5 -3.96 8.07 -33.75
C THR A 5 -2.90 8.40 -32.70
N ILE A 6 -1.85 9.13 -33.08
CA ILE A 6 -0.81 9.59 -32.16
C ILE A 6 -1.39 10.56 -31.13
N ILE A 7 -2.28 11.48 -31.56
CA ILE A 7 -2.96 12.42 -30.67
C ILE A 7 -3.89 11.67 -29.70
N MET A 8 -4.65 10.68 -30.16
CA MET A 8 -5.52 9.87 -29.30
C MET A 8 -4.73 9.03 -28.28
N LEU A 9 -3.60 8.41 -28.69
CA LEU A 9 -2.72 7.72 -27.76
C LEU A 9 -2.07 8.70 -26.76
N GLY A 10 -1.65 9.87 -27.23
CA GLY A 10 -1.06 10.91 -26.40
C GLY A 10 -2.04 11.45 -25.37
N LEU A 11 -3.28 11.75 -25.77
CA LEU A 11 -4.35 12.16 -24.86
C LEU A 11 -4.70 11.05 -23.86
N GLY A 12 -4.88 9.81 -24.33
CA GLY A 12 -5.18 8.68 -23.45
C GLY A 12 -4.06 8.43 -22.42
N PHE A 13 -2.81 8.61 -22.82
CA PHE A 13 -1.67 8.51 -21.90
C PHE A 13 -1.62 9.67 -20.91
N LEU A 14 -1.81 10.92 -21.37
CA LEU A 14 -1.87 12.10 -20.50
C LEU A 14 -3.00 12.01 -19.48
N LEU A 15 -4.18 11.59 -19.90
CA LEU A 15 -5.32 11.34 -19.01
C LEU A 15 -5.03 10.21 -18.01
N GLY A 16 -4.34 9.15 -18.44
CA GLY A 16 -3.90 8.09 -17.53
C GLY A 16 -2.88 8.57 -16.50
N VAL A 17 -1.98 9.48 -16.88
CA VAL A 17 -1.01 10.11 -15.95
C VAL A 17 -1.74 11.04 -14.98
N GLU A 18 -2.66 11.88 -15.46
CA GLU A 18 -3.52 12.73 -14.63
C GLU A 18 -4.29 11.91 -13.58
N HIS A 19 -4.88 10.79 -14.00
CA HIS A 19 -5.59 9.87 -13.12
C HIS A 19 -4.67 9.23 -12.06
N ALA A 20 -3.42 8.93 -12.39
CA ALA A 20 -2.45 8.41 -11.42
C ALA A 20 -2.04 9.43 -10.34
N PHE A 21 -2.31 10.73 -10.56
CA PHE A 21 -2.10 11.81 -9.59
C PHE A 21 -3.34 12.15 -8.77
N GLU A 22 -4.39 11.31 -8.81
CA GLU A 22 -5.58 11.54 -8.00
C GLU A 22 -5.23 11.60 -6.49
N PRO A 23 -5.93 12.47 -5.73
CA PRO A 23 -5.60 12.76 -4.34
C PRO A 23 -5.68 11.52 -3.43
N ASP A 24 -6.48 10.52 -3.78
CA ASP A 24 -6.58 9.24 -3.09
C ASP A 24 -5.27 8.43 -3.18
N HIS A 25 -4.57 8.47 -4.32
CA HIS A 25 -3.29 7.80 -4.54
C HIS A 25 -2.17 8.48 -3.78
N ILE A 26 -2.14 9.82 -3.79
CA ILE A 26 -1.16 10.61 -3.05
C ILE A 26 -1.31 10.37 -1.55
N VAL A 27 -2.55 10.29 -1.04
CA VAL A 27 -2.83 9.99 0.38
C VAL A 27 -2.44 8.55 0.74
N ALA A 28 -2.75 7.57 -0.11
CA ALA A 28 -2.40 6.17 0.12
C ALA A 28 -0.88 5.95 0.16
N ILE A 29 -0.13 6.52 -0.79
CA ILE A 29 1.33 6.39 -0.88
C ILE A 29 2.01 7.18 0.25
N SER A 30 1.52 8.36 0.60
CA SER A 30 2.02 9.15 1.73
C SER A 30 1.85 8.40 3.06
N SER A 31 0.69 7.77 3.29
CA SER A 31 0.45 6.93 4.46
C SER A 31 1.36 5.69 4.50
N LEU A 32 1.59 5.07 3.34
CA LEU A 32 2.46 3.89 3.22
C LEU A 32 3.93 4.23 3.50
N ILE A 33 4.42 5.38 3.02
CA ILE A 33 5.77 5.89 3.29
C ILE A 33 5.92 6.31 4.76
N SER A 34 4.86 6.87 5.36
CA SER A 34 4.86 7.29 6.76
C SER A 34 4.91 6.10 7.75
N LYS A 35 4.44 4.92 7.35
CA LYS A 35 4.43 3.71 8.18
C LYS A 35 5.73 2.87 8.12
N GLU A 36 6.47 2.90 7.01
CA GLU A 36 7.59 1.99 6.74
C GLU A 36 8.90 2.76 6.48
N LYS A 37 9.94 2.56 7.32
CA LYS A 37 11.26 3.18 7.13
C LYS A 37 12.04 2.64 5.90
N ASN A 38 11.54 1.58 5.25
CA ASN A 38 12.21 0.92 4.13
C ASN A 38 11.51 1.22 2.81
N LEU A 39 12.01 2.24 2.09
CA LEU A 39 11.51 2.67 0.78
C LEU A 39 11.32 1.52 -0.21
N LYS A 40 12.21 0.53 -0.21
CA LYS A 40 12.13 -0.65 -1.11
C LYS A 40 10.87 -1.49 -0.89
N LYS A 41 10.44 -1.69 0.36
CA LYS A 41 9.24 -2.48 0.67
C LYS A 41 7.97 -1.69 0.31
N THR A 42 7.97 -0.40 0.60
CA THR A 42 6.89 0.54 0.23
C THR A 42 6.69 0.58 -1.29
N THR A 43 7.76 0.65 -2.07
CA THR A 43 7.68 0.63 -3.55
C THR A 43 7.11 -0.69 -4.08
N ILE A 44 7.51 -1.84 -3.54
CA ILE A 44 6.99 -3.15 -3.96
C ILE A 44 5.51 -3.29 -3.64
N LEU A 45 5.10 -2.87 -2.44
CA LEU A 45 3.70 -2.93 -2.02
C LEU A 45 2.83 -1.98 -2.86
N GLY A 46 3.33 -0.78 -3.16
CA GLY A 46 2.71 0.15 -4.09
C GLY A 46 2.61 -0.40 -5.52
N ALA A 47 3.65 -1.09 -6.01
CA ALA A 47 3.64 -1.73 -7.32
C ALA A 47 2.61 -2.88 -7.41
N ILE A 48 2.55 -3.75 -6.40
CA ILE A 48 1.57 -4.85 -6.35
C ILE A 48 0.14 -4.29 -6.31
N TRP A 49 -0.08 -3.24 -5.51
CA TRP A 49 -1.38 -2.59 -5.41
C TRP A 49 -1.79 -1.91 -6.72
N GLY A 50 -0.88 -1.16 -7.34
CA GLY A 50 -1.12 -0.52 -8.64
C GLY A 50 -1.40 -1.55 -9.75
N VAL A 51 -0.64 -2.64 -9.81
CA VAL A 51 -0.88 -3.74 -10.77
C VAL A 51 -2.26 -4.37 -10.54
N GLY A 52 -2.65 -4.61 -9.29
CA GLY A 52 -3.98 -5.11 -8.95
C GLY A 52 -5.08 -4.15 -9.42
N HIS A 53 -4.94 -2.87 -9.12
CA HIS A 53 -5.90 -1.82 -9.48
C HIS A 53 -6.06 -1.68 -10.99
N THR A 54 -4.95 -1.55 -11.74
CA THR A 54 -4.96 -1.49 -13.20
C THR A 54 -5.56 -2.76 -13.80
N THR A 55 -5.26 -3.95 -13.24
CA THR A 55 -5.84 -5.21 -13.72
C THR A 55 -7.36 -5.23 -13.55
N THR A 56 -7.88 -4.80 -12.40
CA THR A 56 -9.33 -4.74 -12.18
C THR A 56 -10.02 -3.73 -13.10
N LEU A 57 -9.46 -2.53 -13.27
CA LEU A 57 -9.99 -1.53 -14.20
C LEU A 57 -9.94 -2.01 -15.65
N PHE A 58 -8.85 -2.66 -16.05
CA PHE A 58 -8.68 -3.22 -17.38
C PHE A 58 -9.71 -4.32 -17.66
N LEU A 59 -9.92 -5.23 -16.71
CA LEU A 59 -10.94 -6.28 -16.82
C LEU A 59 -12.35 -5.70 -16.88
N ALA A 60 -12.68 -4.78 -15.97
CA ALA A 60 -13.98 -4.12 -15.96
C ALA A 60 -14.22 -3.34 -17.27
N GLY A 61 -13.21 -2.62 -17.76
CA GLY A 61 -13.25 -1.89 -19.02
C GLY A 61 -13.48 -2.80 -20.23
N ILE A 62 -12.78 -3.94 -20.31
CA ILE A 62 -13.00 -4.95 -21.36
C ILE A 62 -14.42 -5.49 -21.31
N ILE A 63 -14.92 -5.81 -20.12
CA ILE A 63 -16.28 -6.33 -19.91
C ILE A 63 -17.30 -5.30 -20.42
N ILE A 64 -17.18 -4.04 -20.00
CA ILE A 64 -18.08 -2.94 -20.40
C ILE A 64 -18.05 -2.70 -21.91
N LEU A 65 -16.85 -2.65 -22.51
CA LEU A 65 -16.67 -2.47 -23.96
C LEU A 65 -17.24 -3.64 -24.76
N THR A 66 -17.07 -4.88 -24.29
CA THR A 66 -17.55 -6.09 -24.96
C THR A 66 -19.07 -6.21 -24.88
N LEU A 67 -19.65 -5.91 -23.71
CA LEU A 67 -21.10 -5.98 -23.50
C LEU A 67 -21.84 -4.74 -24.03
N LYS A 68 -21.13 -3.70 -24.50
CA LYS A 68 -21.70 -2.42 -24.96
C LYS A 68 -22.71 -1.84 -23.95
N ILE A 69 -22.46 -2.07 -22.66
CA ILE A 69 -23.34 -1.61 -21.59
C ILE A 69 -23.20 -0.09 -21.51
N THR A 70 -24.22 0.62 -21.96
CA THR A 70 -24.37 2.04 -21.67
C THR A 70 -24.61 2.17 -20.17
N ILE A 71 -23.58 2.54 -19.41
CA ILE A 71 -23.72 2.78 -17.97
C ILE A 71 -24.68 3.98 -17.82
N PRO A 72 -25.86 3.80 -17.21
CA PRO A 72 -26.77 4.91 -16.93
C PRO A 72 -26.07 5.88 -15.97
N GLU A 73 -26.15 7.18 -16.23
CA GLU A 73 -25.51 8.23 -15.41
C GLU A 73 -25.84 8.08 -13.91
N THR A 74 -27.02 7.55 -13.58
CA THR A 74 -27.47 7.30 -12.21
C THR A 74 -26.57 6.33 -11.44
N ILE A 75 -26.05 5.31 -12.12
CA ILE A 75 -25.16 4.30 -11.51
C ILE A 75 -23.76 4.88 -11.35
N ALA A 76 -23.28 5.64 -12.34
CA ALA A 76 -22.00 6.33 -12.27
C ALA A 76 -21.97 7.34 -11.10
N LEU A 77 -23.01 8.19 -10.99
CA LEU A 77 -23.14 9.18 -9.91
C LEU A 77 -23.22 8.51 -8.53
N SER A 78 -23.93 7.38 -8.42
CA SER A 78 -24.04 6.66 -7.14
C SER A 78 -22.70 6.04 -6.71
N LEU A 79 -21.92 5.52 -7.67
CA LEU A 79 -20.59 4.98 -7.40
C LEU A 79 -19.61 6.11 -7.04
N GLU A 80 -19.65 7.23 -7.75
CA GLU A 80 -18.82 8.41 -7.47
C GLU A 80 -19.10 8.95 -6.07
N PHE A 81 -20.37 9.06 -5.68
CA PHE A 81 -20.78 9.46 -4.34
C PHE A 81 -20.25 8.51 -3.26
N LEU A 82 -20.31 7.20 -3.51
CA LEU A 82 -19.81 6.19 -2.58
C LEU A 82 -18.29 6.27 -2.42
N VAL A 83 -17.56 6.42 -3.52
CA VAL A 83 -16.10 6.60 -3.50
C VAL A 83 -15.72 7.88 -2.75
N GLY A 84 -16.42 8.99 -2.98
CA GLY A 84 -16.23 10.23 -2.24
C GLY A 84 -16.40 10.05 -0.73
N LEU A 85 -17.40 9.28 -0.31
CA LEU A 85 -17.66 8.97 1.10
C LEU A 85 -16.51 8.15 1.73
N VAL A 86 -15.97 7.17 1.00
CA VAL A 86 -14.80 6.38 1.42
C VAL A 86 -13.57 7.27 1.60
N ILE A 87 -13.34 8.24 0.71
CA ILE A 87 -12.20 9.17 0.81
C ILE A 87 -12.34 10.10 2.02
N ILE A 88 -13.53 10.65 2.28
CA ILE A 88 -13.79 11.47 3.47
C ILE A 88 -13.49 10.67 4.75
N PHE A 89 -13.98 9.43 4.81
CA PHE A 89 -13.75 8.55 5.95
C PHE A 89 -12.27 8.22 6.14
N LEU A 90 -11.56 7.92 5.05
CA LEU A 90 -10.13 7.63 5.10
C LEU A 90 -9.30 8.86 5.53
N GLY A 91 -9.66 10.05 5.06
CA GLY A 91 -9.05 11.30 5.50
C GLY A 91 -9.23 11.55 6.99
N PHE A 92 -10.44 11.32 7.51
CA PHE A 92 -10.74 11.43 8.94
C PHE A 92 -9.99 10.39 9.77
N TYR A 93 -9.93 9.14 9.29
CA TYR A 93 -9.15 8.06 9.92
C TYR A 93 -7.66 8.39 10.00
N VAL A 94 -7.09 8.97 8.94
CA VAL A 94 -5.68 9.41 8.94
C VAL A 94 -5.45 10.49 10.00
N ILE A 95 -6.31 11.52 10.07
CA ILE A 95 -6.19 12.60 11.06
C ILE A 95 -6.22 12.05 12.49
N ILE A 96 -7.13 11.14 12.81
CA ILE A 96 -7.20 10.50 14.14
C ILE A 96 -5.96 9.62 14.39
N SER A 97 -5.48 8.89 13.38
CA SER A 97 -4.33 8.00 13.52
C SER A 97 -2.99 8.72 13.74
N ILE A 98 -2.92 10.02 13.42
CA ILE A 98 -1.73 10.85 13.69
C ILE A 98 -1.59 11.14 15.19
N ASP A 99 -2.71 11.28 15.91
CA ASP A 99 -2.71 11.54 17.35
C ASP A 99 -2.41 10.26 18.17
N GLU A 100 -2.75 9.08 17.66
CA GLU A 100 -2.56 7.78 18.34
C GLU A 100 -1.17 7.12 18.15
N LYS A 101 -0.14 7.79 17.61
CA LYS A 101 1.21 7.19 17.47
C LYS A 101 2.24 7.66 18.49
N HIS A 102 1.95 7.33 19.73
CA HIS A 102 2.94 6.84 20.70
C HIS A 102 2.88 5.29 20.81
N GLN A 103 3.08 4.57 19.69
CA GLN A 103 3.29 3.12 19.75
C GLN A 103 4.71 2.75 19.31
N PRO A 104 5.56 2.27 20.24
CA PRO A 104 6.93 1.87 19.94
C PRO A 104 6.90 0.58 19.12
N TYR A 105 7.62 0.60 18.00
CA TYR A 105 7.91 -0.55 17.14
C TYR A 105 8.61 -1.66 17.97
N ARG A 106 7.81 -2.51 18.64
CA ARG A 106 8.24 -3.72 19.36
C ARG A 106 8.52 -4.83 18.36
N SER A 107 9.71 -4.81 17.76
CA SER A 107 10.24 -6.02 17.08
C SER A 107 11.72 -6.27 17.38
N PHE A 108 12.48 -5.27 17.84
CA PHE A 108 13.90 -5.46 18.12
C PHE A 108 14.22 -6.04 19.52
N THR A 109 13.27 -6.06 20.44
CA THR A 109 13.48 -6.62 21.80
C THR A 109 13.56 -8.14 21.82
N HIS A 110 12.87 -8.83 20.90
CA HIS A 110 12.89 -10.30 20.86
C HIS A 110 14.23 -10.87 20.39
N ILE A 111 14.91 -10.21 19.43
CA ILE A 111 16.22 -10.65 18.95
C ILE A 111 17.31 -10.40 20.01
N LYS A 112 17.25 -9.27 20.73
CA LYS A 112 18.21 -8.98 21.81
C LYS A 112 18.11 -9.99 22.96
N ASN A 113 16.89 -10.38 23.35
CA ASN A 113 16.70 -11.40 24.37
C ASN A 113 17.16 -12.79 23.92
N MET A 114 17.03 -13.14 22.63
CA MET A 114 17.57 -14.41 22.10
C MET A 114 19.10 -14.44 22.04
N ILE A 115 19.74 -13.31 21.69
CA ILE A 115 21.21 -13.21 21.66
C ILE A 115 21.80 -13.19 23.08
N GLN A 116 21.13 -12.54 24.04
CA GLN A 116 21.59 -12.51 25.43
C GLN A 116 21.36 -13.85 26.16
N ASN A 117 20.27 -14.57 25.88
CA ASN A 117 20.06 -15.88 26.51
C ASN A 117 21.02 -16.94 25.94
N SER A 118 21.45 -16.80 24.69
CA SER A 118 22.41 -17.73 24.05
C SER A 118 23.89 -17.47 24.42
N SER A 119 24.22 -16.30 24.98
CA SER A 119 25.55 -16.02 25.54
C SER A 119 25.70 -16.41 27.01
N LEU A 120 24.58 -16.58 27.73
CA LEU A 120 24.55 -16.97 29.15
C LEU A 120 24.61 -18.50 29.36
N ASP A 121 24.25 -19.29 28.35
CA ASP A 121 24.31 -20.76 28.40
C ASP A 121 25.73 -21.33 28.18
N LYS A 122 26.68 -20.52 27.68
CA LYS A 122 28.07 -20.97 27.47
C LYS A 122 28.91 -20.99 28.75
N ASN A 123 28.44 -20.41 29.86
CA ASN A 123 29.19 -20.37 31.12
C ASN A 123 28.75 -21.47 32.11
N VAL A 124 27.50 -21.92 32.07
CA VAL A 124 27.00 -22.96 32.99
C VAL A 124 27.54 -24.36 32.65
N LYS A 125 27.97 -24.61 31.40
CA LYS A 125 28.54 -25.90 31.02
C LYS A 125 29.97 -26.16 31.50
N ASN A 126 30.69 -25.14 31.99
CA ASN A 126 32.06 -25.31 32.50
C ASN A 126 32.16 -25.43 34.03
N THR A 127 31.11 -25.11 34.78
CA THR A 127 31.17 -25.13 36.27
C THR A 127 30.75 -26.47 36.87
N SER A 128 30.12 -27.37 36.09
CA SER A 128 29.75 -28.70 36.59
C SER A 128 30.88 -29.73 36.56
N ILE A 129 32.09 -29.38 36.06
CA ILE A 129 33.24 -30.29 36.01
C ILE A 129 34.32 -29.91 37.04
N GLU A 130 34.39 -28.65 37.51
CA GLU A 130 35.40 -28.25 38.51
C GLU A 130 35.06 -28.58 39.98
N ILE A 131 33.86 -29.10 40.27
CA ILE A 131 33.46 -29.46 41.66
C ILE A 131 33.75 -30.94 41.98
N PHE A 132 34.27 -31.73 41.02
CA PHE A 132 34.50 -33.17 41.21
C PHE A 132 35.94 -33.66 40.95
N LEU A 133 36.93 -32.77 40.95
CA LEU A 133 38.37 -33.12 40.91
C LEU A 133 39.12 -32.27 41.92
#